data_AF-A0A8H6WLD5-F1
#
_entry.id   AF-A0A8H6WLD5-F1
#
_cell.length_a   1.000
_cell.length_b   1.000
_cell.length_c   1.000
_cell.angle_alpha   90.00
_cell.angle_beta   90.00
_cell.angle_gamma   90.00
#
_symmetry.space_group_name_H-M   'P 1'
#
loop_
_entity.id
_entity.type
_entity.pdbx_description
1 polymer ?
#
loop_
_entity_poly.entity_id
_entity_poly.type
_entity_poly.pdbx_seq_one_letter_code
_entity_poly.pdbx_strand_id
1 'polypeptide(L)'
;MRFAAVFTALTVAATAGLQQVSAQSFNVSSDSIVDALLLQAPHYNAPNPPWVAGATPGWYYGKGSPDGILCILEGLLCELLELLPFCLHCPHKVKNPPEYTPTFTNLTCAAQDSSYQTYGLVDTVADCQSMCDTVEGCVFFNVYHDNNADDKNDSPLLTCALFTSCLGPSSADNCGGQTQSNGLPDTISESSGFCKKTPTA
;
A
#
# COMPACT_ATOMS: atom_id res chain seq x y z
N MET A 1 7.29 6.82 -29.88
CA MET A 1 7.61 5.50 -30.47
C MET A 1 6.61 4.51 -29.89
N ARG A 2 5.77 3.86 -30.71
CA ARG A 2 4.74 2.92 -30.25
C ARG A 2 5.36 1.52 -30.22
N PHE A 3 5.55 0.96 -29.02
CA PHE A 3 5.94 -0.44 -28.89
C PHE A 3 4.68 -1.26 -28.61
N ALA A 4 4.24 -2.03 -29.60
CA ALA A 4 3.26 -3.08 -29.40
C ALA A 4 3.99 -4.27 -28.79
N ALA A 5 3.81 -4.52 -27.49
CA ALA A 5 4.29 -5.74 -26.87
C ALA A 5 3.36 -6.89 -27.28
N VAL A 6 3.80 -7.68 -28.26
CA VAL A 6 3.16 -8.95 -28.62
C VAL A 6 3.80 -10.03 -27.76
N PHE A 7 3.08 -10.50 -26.74
CA PHE A 7 3.53 -11.66 -25.96
C PHE A 7 3.15 -12.94 -26.71
N THR A 8 4.13 -13.57 -27.36
CA THR A 8 4.00 -14.96 -27.84
C THR A 8 3.97 -15.90 -26.64
N ALA A 9 2.79 -16.42 -26.32
CA ALA A 9 2.63 -17.47 -25.32
C ALA A 9 3.42 -18.73 -25.74
N LEU A 10 4.27 -19.24 -24.85
CA LEU A 10 5.00 -20.47 -25.06
C LEU A 10 3.99 -21.64 -25.11
N THR A 11 3.85 -22.28 -26.28
CA THR A 11 3.02 -23.47 -26.41
C THR A 11 3.67 -24.64 -25.67
N VAL A 12 3.19 -24.96 -24.47
CA VAL A 12 3.49 -26.24 -23.82
C VAL A 12 2.69 -27.31 -24.57
N ALA A 13 3.37 -28.06 -25.43
CA ALA A 13 2.81 -29.25 -26.06
C ALA A 13 2.74 -30.39 -25.02
N ALA A 14 1.74 -30.34 -24.13
CA ALA A 14 1.33 -31.49 -23.35
C ALA A 14 0.28 -32.26 -24.17
N THR A 15 0.66 -33.44 -24.64
CA THR A 15 -0.23 -34.36 -25.34
C THR A 15 -1.40 -34.78 -24.43
N ALA A 16 -2.60 -34.64 -24.99
CA ALA A 16 -3.90 -35.13 -24.51
C ALA A 16 -4.56 -34.35 -23.35
N GLY A 17 -5.38 -33.36 -23.72
CA GLY A 17 -6.57 -32.98 -22.96
C GLY A 17 -6.50 -31.69 -22.14
N LEU A 18 -6.36 -30.52 -22.78
CA LEU A 18 -6.64 -29.22 -22.14
C LEU A 18 -7.47 -28.35 -23.10
N GLN A 19 -8.58 -27.82 -22.57
CA GLN A 19 -9.49 -26.91 -23.28
C GLN A 19 -8.75 -25.63 -23.68
N GLN A 20 -9.06 -25.11 -24.88
CA GLN A 20 -8.51 -23.87 -25.41
C GLN A 20 -8.81 -22.70 -24.46
N VAL A 21 -7.77 -22.18 -23.80
CA VAL A 21 -7.86 -20.88 -23.12
C VAL A 21 -7.68 -19.82 -24.20
N SER A 22 -8.74 -19.06 -24.50
CA SER A 22 -8.68 -17.95 -25.45
C SER A 22 -7.78 -16.85 -24.88
N ALA A 23 -6.72 -16.48 -25.60
CA ALA A 23 -5.89 -15.34 -25.25
C ALA A 23 -6.75 -14.06 -25.28
N GLN A 24 -7.06 -13.50 -24.11
CA GLN A 24 -7.65 -12.17 -24.01
C GLN A 24 -6.52 -11.14 -24.09
N SER A 25 -6.65 -10.20 -25.02
CA SER A 25 -5.72 -9.08 -25.16
C SER A 25 -6.01 -8.03 -24.10
N PHE A 26 -5.07 -7.81 -23.18
CA PHE A 26 -5.11 -6.69 -22.24
C PHE A 26 -4.21 -5.58 -22.77
N ASN A 27 -4.73 -4.35 -22.82
CA ASN A 27 -3.96 -3.18 -23.24
C ASN A 27 -3.38 -2.51 -21.99
N VAL A 28 -2.11 -2.78 -21.70
CA VAL A 28 -1.38 -2.18 -20.57
C VAL A 28 -0.56 -1.00 -21.10
N SER A 29 -0.75 0.19 -20.53
CA SER A 29 0.05 1.38 -20.90
C SER A 29 1.49 1.20 -20.45
N SER A 30 2.44 1.70 -21.25
CA SER A 30 3.87 1.68 -20.91
C SER A 30 4.19 2.40 -19.61
N ASP A 31 3.44 3.46 -19.30
CA ASP A 31 3.69 4.30 -18.13
C ASP A 31 3.42 3.53 -16.84
N SER A 32 2.36 2.70 -16.83
CA SER A 32 1.97 1.84 -15.71
C SER A 32 2.98 0.71 -15.41
N ILE A 33 3.80 0.32 -16.39
CA ILE A 33 4.83 -0.73 -16.22
C ILE A 33 6.11 -0.16 -15.62
N VAL A 34 6.48 1.07 -16.01
CA VAL A 34 7.66 1.78 -15.47
C VAL A 34 7.42 2.13 -14.01
N ASP A 35 6.22 2.59 -13.71
CA ASP A 35 5.77 2.95 -12.37
C ASP A 35 5.73 1.75 -11.41
N ALA A 36 5.33 0.59 -11.91
CA ALA A 36 5.34 -0.62 -11.10
C ALA A 36 6.76 -1.18 -10.88
N LEU A 37 7.69 -0.94 -11.81
CA LEU A 37 9.13 -1.20 -11.61
C LEU A 37 9.73 -0.38 -10.44
N LEU A 38 9.09 0.73 -10.04
CA LEU A 38 9.52 1.60 -8.93
C LEU A 38 9.24 1.02 -7.54
N LEU A 39 8.66 -0.19 -7.43
CA LEU A 39 8.52 -0.92 -6.16
C LEU A 39 9.87 -1.25 -5.48
N GLN A 40 11.01 -1.04 -6.16
CA GLN A 40 12.35 -1.08 -5.57
C GLN A 40 12.86 0.29 -5.06
N ALA A 41 12.05 1.35 -5.13
CA ALA A 41 12.39 2.64 -4.56
C ALA A 41 12.45 2.54 -3.02
N PRO A 42 13.35 3.30 -2.36
CA PRO A 42 13.41 3.34 -0.91
C PRO A 42 12.03 3.67 -0.32
N HIS A 43 11.67 3.00 0.77
CA HIS A 43 10.39 3.19 1.47
C HIS A 43 9.15 2.99 0.58
N TYR A 44 9.22 2.14 -0.43
CA TYR A 44 8.10 1.87 -1.35
C TYR A 44 7.52 3.13 -1.98
N ASN A 45 8.41 4.03 -2.44
CA ASN A 45 8.07 5.32 -3.04
C ASN A 45 7.51 6.37 -2.04
N ALA A 46 7.58 6.11 -0.72
CA ALA A 46 7.23 7.04 0.36
C ALA A 46 8.47 7.44 1.22
N PRO A 47 9.49 8.10 0.65
CA PRO A 47 10.78 8.33 1.32
C PRO A 47 10.70 9.23 2.55
N ASN A 48 9.71 10.12 2.61
CA ASN A 48 9.45 10.98 3.75
C ASN A 48 8.28 10.40 4.56
N PRO A 49 8.35 10.40 5.89
CA PRO A 49 7.23 9.97 6.72
C PRO A 49 6.08 10.99 6.71
N PRO A 50 4.85 10.57 7.05
CA PRO A 50 3.65 11.39 6.88
C PRO A 50 3.56 12.63 7.78
N TRP A 51 4.41 12.75 8.80
CA TRP A 51 4.52 13.95 9.65
C TRP A 51 5.49 15.01 9.11
N VAL A 52 6.05 14.79 7.92
CA VAL A 52 6.95 15.73 7.25
C VAL A 52 6.20 16.47 6.16
N ALA A 53 6.29 17.80 6.17
CA ALA A 53 5.66 18.65 5.17
C ALA A 53 6.11 18.26 3.74
N GLY A 54 5.14 18.04 2.85
CA GLY A 54 5.39 17.62 1.47
C GLY A 54 5.84 16.17 1.31
N ALA A 55 5.70 15.32 2.34
CA ALA A 55 5.71 13.87 2.15
C ALA A 55 4.60 13.47 1.16
N THR A 56 4.71 12.34 0.48
CA THR A 56 3.63 11.82 -0.38
C THR A 56 3.48 10.31 -0.15
N PRO A 57 2.25 9.78 -0.19
CA PRO A 57 2.04 8.34 -0.08
C PRO A 57 2.72 7.61 -1.23
N GLY A 58 3.30 6.46 -0.94
CA GLY A 58 4.04 5.67 -1.94
C GLY A 58 3.13 4.84 -2.84
N TRP A 59 1.97 4.44 -2.32
CA TRP A 59 1.03 3.53 -2.97
C TRP A 59 -0.40 3.66 -2.42
N TYR A 60 -1.33 2.97 -3.08
CA TYR A 60 -2.71 2.78 -2.63
C TYR A 60 -3.06 1.29 -2.62
N TYR A 61 -3.70 0.84 -1.55
CA TYR A 61 -4.21 -0.52 -1.39
C TYR A 61 -5.74 -0.45 -1.17
N GLY A 62 -6.50 -0.79 -2.20
CA GLY A 62 -7.96 -0.71 -2.17
C GLY A 62 -8.58 -0.77 -3.57
N LYS A 63 -9.87 -0.43 -3.69
CA LYS A 63 -10.60 -0.42 -4.96
C LYS A 63 -10.60 0.95 -5.62
N GLY A 64 -9.81 1.08 -6.70
CA GLY A 64 -9.87 2.25 -7.59
C GLY A 64 -9.04 3.42 -7.08
N SER A 65 -7.72 3.32 -7.27
CA SER A 65 -6.74 4.31 -6.80
C SER A 65 -7.05 5.76 -7.18
N PRO A 66 -6.76 6.72 -6.28
CA PRO A 66 -6.69 8.13 -6.65
C PRO A 66 -5.70 8.38 -7.79
N ASP A 67 -5.97 9.44 -8.58
CA ASP A 67 -5.10 9.87 -9.68
C ASP A 67 -3.68 10.16 -9.17
N GLY A 68 -2.66 9.60 -9.84
CA GLY A 68 -1.25 9.84 -9.52
C GLY A 68 -0.66 8.96 -8.42
N ILE A 69 -1.45 8.09 -7.78
CA ILE A 69 -0.95 7.09 -6.82
C ILE A 69 -0.94 5.71 -7.47
N LEU A 70 0.13 4.95 -7.22
CA LEU A 70 0.25 3.58 -7.72
C LEU A 70 -0.76 2.66 -7.03
N CYS A 71 -1.69 2.13 -7.82
CA CYS A 71 -2.68 1.16 -7.37
C CYS A 71 -2.05 -0.23 -7.25
N ILE A 72 -2.27 -0.88 -6.12
CA ILE A 72 -2.07 -2.31 -6.02
C ILE A 72 -3.39 -3.01 -6.41
N LEU A 73 -3.40 -3.73 -7.54
CA LEU A 73 -4.59 -4.42 -8.06
C LEU A 73 -4.97 -5.65 -7.20
N GLU A 74 -6.25 -5.99 -7.11
CA GLU A 74 -6.73 -7.27 -6.55
C GLU A 74 -7.35 -8.17 -7.65
N GLY A 75 -7.29 -9.50 -7.50
CA GLY A 75 -8.05 -10.48 -8.29
C GLY A 75 -7.28 -11.23 -9.40
N LEU A 76 -8.01 -11.84 -10.35
CA LEU A 76 -7.48 -12.68 -11.45
C LEU A 76 -6.40 -11.99 -12.32
N LEU A 77 -6.41 -10.67 -12.38
CA LEU A 77 -5.37 -9.88 -13.05
C LEU A 77 -4.03 -9.97 -12.31
N CYS A 78 -4.03 -10.12 -10.98
CA CYS A 78 -2.81 -10.26 -10.20
C CYS A 78 -2.14 -11.62 -10.33
N GLU A 79 -2.92 -12.71 -10.31
CA GLU A 79 -2.40 -14.07 -10.57
C GLU A 79 -1.75 -14.17 -11.96
N LEU A 80 -2.27 -13.44 -12.95
CA LEU A 80 -1.72 -13.39 -14.30
C LEU A 80 -0.42 -12.56 -14.39
N LEU A 81 -0.29 -11.53 -13.55
CA LEU A 81 0.88 -10.63 -13.49
C LEU A 81 2.04 -11.24 -12.69
N GLU A 82 1.79 -12.17 -11.77
CA GLU A 82 2.82 -12.97 -11.07
C GLU A 82 3.67 -13.84 -12.01
N LEU A 83 3.17 -14.18 -13.21
CA LEU A 83 3.93 -14.92 -14.23
C LEU A 83 5.03 -14.08 -14.91
N LEU A 84 5.06 -12.76 -14.66
CA LEU A 84 6.07 -11.81 -15.15
C LEU A 84 6.81 -11.21 -13.93
N PRO A 85 7.89 -11.85 -13.45
CA PRO A 85 8.48 -11.62 -12.13
C PRO A 85 9.23 -10.28 -11.94
N PHE A 86 9.03 -9.30 -12.82
CA PHE A 86 9.89 -8.11 -12.89
C PHE A 86 9.21 -6.75 -12.73
N CYS A 87 7.87 -6.67 -12.62
CA CYS A 87 7.24 -5.34 -12.67
C CYS A 87 6.13 -5.03 -11.67
N LEU A 88 5.36 -5.96 -11.09
CA LEU A 88 4.18 -5.58 -10.28
C LEU A 88 4.10 -6.42 -9.00
N HIS A 89 4.32 -5.82 -7.83
CA HIS A 89 3.98 -6.45 -6.55
C HIS A 89 2.46 -6.37 -6.40
N CYS A 90 1.81 -7.47 -6.74
CA CYS A 90 0.44 -7.68 -6.32
C CYS A 90 0.41 -7.98 -4.82
N PRO A 91 -0.64 -7.59 -4.12
CA PRO A 91 -0.77 -7.89 -2.72
C PRO A 91 -1.43 -9.26 -2.63
N HIS A 92 -0.65 -10.28 -2.31
CA HIS A 92 -1.23 -11.60 -2.22
C HIS A 92 -1.98 -11.67 -0.91
N LYS A 93 -3.22 -12.17 -0.94
CA LYS A 93 -3.87 -12.59 0.31
C LYS A 93 -2.98 -13.64 0.95
N VAL A 94 -2.35 -13.29 2.06
CA VAL A 94 -1.53 -14.22 2.81
C VAL A 94 -2.42 -15.37 3.23
N LYS A 95 -2.04 -16.60 2.83
CA LYS A 95 -2.85 -17.81 3.05
C LYS A 95 -3.21 -18.00 4.52
N ASN A 96 -2.32 -17.56 5.41
CA ASN A 96 -2.52 -17.49 6.85
C ASN A 96 -2.07 -16.10 7.34
N PRO A 97 -2.95 -15.09 7.33
CA PRO A 97 -2.56 -13.75 7.78
C PRO A 97 -2.18 -13.80 9.27
N PRO A 98 -1.13 -13.07 9.69
CA PRO A 98 -0.83 -12.88 11.10
C PRO A 98 -2.03 -12.30 11.84
N GLU A 99 -2.18 -12.69 13.10
CA GLU A 99 -3.10 -12.00 14.00
C GLU A 99 -2.45 -10.69 14.48
N TYR A 100 -3.27 -9.68 14.73
CA TYR A 100 -2.82 -8.40 15.29
C TYR A 100 -3.52 -8.11 16.62
N THR A 101 -2.84 -7.35 17.47
CA THR A 101 -3.41 -6.83 18.71
C THR A 101 -3.44 -5.31 18.65
N PRO A 102 -4.59 -4.66 18.92
CA PRO A 102 -4.64 -3.21 19.02
C PRO A 102 -3.76 -2.73 20.19
N THR A 103 -2.90 -1.76 19.96
CA THR A 103 -2.07 -1.14 21.01
C THR A 103 -2.65 0.18 21.50
N PHE A 104 -3.39 0.89 20.64
CA PHE A 104 -4.21 2.05 20.97
C PHE A 104 -5.33 2.22 19.93
N THR A 105 -6.39 2.92 20.29
CA THR A 105 -7.53 3.17 19.40
C THR A 105 -8.09 4.58 19.60
N ASN A 106 -8.63 5.13 18.51
CA ASN A 106 -9.37 6.39 18.47
C ASN A 106 -8.65 7.59 19.12
N LEU A 107 -7.34 7.73 18.85
CA LEU A 107 -6.57 8.91 19.25
C LEU A 107 -6.67 10.02 18.19
N THR A 108 -6.37 11.25 18.59
CA THR A 108 -6.35 12.44 17.71
C THR A 108 -4.95 12.74 17.16
N CYS A 109 -4.01 11.81 17.33
CA CYS A 109 -2.65 11.91 16.84
C CYS A 109 -2.20 10.56 16.29
N ALA A 110 -1.39 10.58 15.23
CA ALA A 110 -0.80 9.43 14.58
C ALA A 110 0.54 9.07 15.23
N ALA A 111 0.92 7.80 15.10
CA ALA A 111 2.20 7.31 15.55
C ALA A 111 3.34 7.94 14.74
N GLN A 112 4.38 8.40 15.45
CA GLN A 112 5.64 8.82 14.88
C GLN A 112 6.78 8.12 15.63
N ASP A 113 7.66 7.45 14.87
CA ASP A 113 8.77 6.70 15.44
C ASP A 113 9.87 6.47 14.39
N SER A 114 11.11 6.26 14.88
CA SER A 114 12.27 5.95 14.04
C SER A 114 12.20 4.63 13.28
N SER A 115 11.33 3.71 13.70
CA SER A 115 11.08 2.42 13.05
C SER A 115 10.21 2.50 11.78
N TYR A 116 9.85 3.71 11.35
CA TYR A 116 9.06 3.96 10.15
C TYR A 116 9.66 3.30 8.90
N GLN A 117 8.78 2.68 8.10
CA GLN A 117 9.14 2.03 6.85
C GLN A 117 8.53 2.69 5.63
N THR A 118 7.23 2.98 5.65
CA THR A 118 6.51 3.52 4.50
C THR A 118 5.11 3.94 4.93
N TYR A 119 4.39 4.67 4.08
CA TYR A 119 2.95 4.83 4.21
C TYR A 119 2.23 4.81 2.86
N GLY A 120 0.96 4.43 2.94
CA GLY A 120 0.03 4.37 1.83
C GLY A 120 -1.35 4.89 2.17
N LEU A 121 -2.22 4.92 1.17
CA LEU A 121 -3.65 5.14 1.36
C LEU A 121 -4.42 3.83 1.24
N VAL A 122 -5.47 3.66 2.04
CA VAL A 122 -6.32 2.46 2.04
C VAL A 122 -7.79 2.80 2.27
N ASP A 123 -8.68 1.90 1.85
CA ASP A 123 -10.12 2.06 2.09
C ASP A 123 -10.51 1.65 3.53
N THR A 124 -9.88 0.61 4.08
CA THR A 124 -10.25 0.03 5.37
C THR A 124 -9.06 -0.35 6.25
N VAL A 125 -9.31 -0.54 7.55
CA VAL A 125 -8.31 -1.10 8.48
C VAL A 125 -7.79 -2.46 8.03
N ALA A 126 -8.66 -3.30 7.44
CA ALA A 126 -8.28 -4.61 6.94
C ALA A 126 -7.36 -4.53 5.71
N ASP A 127 -7.51 -3.49 4.90
CA ASP A 127 -6.61 -3.21 3.77
C ASP A 127 -5.24 -2.75 4.26
N CYS A 128 -5.18 -1.92 5.31
CA CYS A 128 -3.91 -1.55 5.96
C CYS A 128 -3.20 -2.77 6.57
N GLN A 129 -3.95 -3.67 7.19
CA GLN A 129 -3.40 -4.93 7.68
C GLN A 129 -2.82 -5.76 6.52
N SER A 130 -3.57 -5.93 5.44
CA SER A 130 -3.13 -6.68 4.27
C SER A 130 -1.89 -6.05 3.62
N MET A 131 -1.82 -4.72 3.59
CA MET A 131 -0.63 -3.98 3.18
C MET A 131 0.57 -4.35 4.06
N CYS A 132 0.45 -4.28 5.39
CA CYS A 132 1.52 -4.68 6.33
C CYS A 132 1.90 -6.16 6.22
N ASP A 133 0.99 -7.04 5.80
CA ASP A 133 1.29 -8.46 5.61
C ASP A 133 2.17 -8.72 4.38
N THR A 134 2.11 -7.84 3.38
CA THR A 134 2.91 -7.92 2.13
C THR A 134 4.26 -7.20 2.22
N VAL A 135 4.42 -6.30 3.19
CA VAL A 135 5.66 -5.55 3.40
C VAL A 135 6.60 -6.34 4.30
N GLU A 136 7.73 -6.75 3.74
CA GLU A 136 8.79 -7.42 4.49
C GLU A 136 9.23 -6.55 5.67
N GLY A 137 9.31 -7.15 6.86
CA GLY A 137 9.70 -6.45 8.08
C GLY A 137 8.62 -5.58 8.71
N CYS A 138 7.42 -5.43 8.13
CA CYS A 138 6.32 -4.76 8.83
C CYS A 138 5.88 -5.56 10.06
N VAL A 139 5.86 -4.90 11.20
CA VAL A 139 5.50 -5.48 12.51
C VAL A 139 4.34 -4.72 13.14
N PHE A 140 4.15 -3.46 12.78
CA PHE A 140 3.10 -2.59 13.30
C PHE A 140 2.57 -1.69 12.21
N PHE A 141 1.27 -1.43 12.25
CA PHE A 141 0.66 -0.40 11.42
C PHE A 141 -0.18 0.56 12.26
N ASN A 142 -0.13 1.84 11.90
CA ASN A 142 -1.03 2.86 12.40
C ASN A 142 -1.91 3.34 11.26
N VAL A 143 -3.22 3.32 11.50
CA VAL A 143 -4.25 3.73 10.55
C VAL A 143 -5.01 4.93 11.13
N TYR A 144 -5.23 5.96 10.32
CA TYR A 144 -5.85 7.21 10.76
C TYR A 144 -6.40 8.03 9.58
N HIS A 145 -7.30 8.95 9.87
CA HIS A 145 -7.69 10.01 8.94
C HIS A 145 -6.72 11.17 9.06
N ASP A 146 -6.24 11.64 7.90
CA ASP A 146 -5.45 12.86 7.77
C ASP A 146 -6.27 13.88 7.00
N ASN A 147 -7.00 14.72 7.74
CA ASN A 147 -7.99 15.61 7.17
C ASN A 147 -7.34 16.89 6.72
N ASN A 148 -7.75 17.40 5.55
CA ASN A 148 -7.18 18.61 4.95
C ASN A 148 -5.67 18.41 4.71
N ALA A 149 -5.30 17.41 3.93
CA ALA A 149 -3.91 17.04 3.66
C ALA A 149 -3.66 17.12 2.15
N ASP A 150 -2.97 18.18 1.72
CA ASP A 150 -2.69 18.48 0.31
C ASP A 150 -1.85 17.37 -0.34
N ASP A 151 -0.93 16.77 0.41
CA ASP A 151 -0.06 15.72 -0.07
C ASP A 151 -0.81 14.46 -0.50
N LYS A 152 -2.04 14.32 -0.01
CA LYS A 152 -2.98 13.25 -0.33
C LYS A 152 -4.10 13.74 -1.22
N ASN A 153 -3.99 14.95 -1.77
CA ASN A 153 -5.02 15.59 -2.59
C ASN A 153 -6.39 15.62 -1.89
N ASP A 154 -6.39 15.92 -0.59
CA ASP A 154 -7.58 15.91 0.29
C ASP A 154 -8.36 14.59 0.27
N SER A 155 -7.65 13.47 0.08
CA SER A 155 -8.27 12.15 0.02
C SER A 155 -9.04 11.81 1.31
N PRO A 156 -10.27 11.28 1.21
CA PRO A 156 -11.01 10.81 2.38
C PRO A 156 -10.51 9.44 2.90
N LEU A 157 -9.52 8.85 2.22
CA LEU A 157 -8.99 7.53 2.54
C LEU A 157 -8.22 7.52 3.86
N LEU A 158 -8.07 6.34 4.43
CA LEU A 158 -7.23 6.16 5.60
C LEU A 158 -5.76 6.22 5.19
N THR A 159 -4.97 6.94 5.97
CA THR A 159 -3.51 6.82 5.92
C THR A 159 -3.10 5.55 6.66
N CYS A 160 -2.28 4.72 6.03
CA CYS A 160 -1.72 3.49 6.59
C CYS A 160 -0.21 3.63 6.69
N ALA A 161 0.31 3.88 7.89
CA ALA A 161 1.74 4.00 8.16
C ALA A 161 2.30 2.70 8.76
N LEU A 162 3.40 2.20 8.21
CA LEU A 162 4.00 0.91 8.55
C LEU A 162 5.33 1.07 9.28
N PHE A 163 5.58 0.22 10.27
CA PHE A 163 6.74 0.30 11.16
C PHE A 163 7.37 -1.09 11.39
N THR A 164 8.68 -1.12 11.64
CA THR A 164 9.43 -2.36 11.98
C THR A 164 9.32 -2.75 13.45
N SER A 165 8.74 -1.90 14.30
CA SER A 165 8.61 -2.13 15.75
C SER A 165 7.18 -1.91 16.23
N CYS A 166 6.75 -2.65 17.26
CA CYS A 166 5.46 -2.40 17.90
C CYS A 166 5.48 -1.11 18.71
N LEU A 167 4.50 -0.25 18.45
CA LEU A 167 4.38 1.06 19.09
C LEU A 167 3.17 1.11 20.03
N GLY A 168 3.26 1.94 21.07
CA GLY A 168 2.19 2.20 22.02
C GLY A 168 1.58 3.60 21.87
N PRO A 169 0.56 3.94 22.67
CA PRO A 169 -0.11 5.25 22.61
C PRO A 169 0.83 6.44 22.83
N SER A 170 1.96 6.25 23.52
CA SER A 170 2.95 7.32 23.71
C SER A 170 3.67 7.74 22.42
N SER A 171 3.63 6.92 21.37
CA SER A 171 4.14 7.29 20.04
C SER A 171 3.16 8.14 19.23
N ALA A 172 1.90 8.23 19.67
CA ALA A 172 0.87 8.98 18.98
C ALA A 172 0.99 10.48 19.30
N ASP A 173 2.01 11.14 18.75
CA ASP A 173 2.34 12.55 18.98
C ASP A 173 2.35 13.40 17.69
N ASN A 174 2.15 12.80 16.51
CA ASN A 174 1.85 13.53 15.28
C ASN A 174 0.37 13.91 15.23
N CYS A 175 0.02 15.10 15.65
CA CYS A 175 -1.38 15.56 15.69
C CYS A 175 -1.81 16.37 14.45
N GLY A 176 -0.97 16.44 13.41
CA GLY A 176 -1.13 17.41 12.32
C GLY A 176 -0.67 18.80 12.74
N GLY A 177 -1.27 19.84 12.17
CA GLY A 177 -0.89 21.25 12.35
C GLY A 177 -0.06 21.85 11.20
N GLN A 178 0.20 21.08 10.16
CA GLN A 178 0.92 21.50 8.96
C GLN A 178 0.00 22.41 8.14
N THR A 179 0.46 23.62 7.82
CA THR A 179 -0.34 24.58 7.04
C THR A 179 -0.40 24.14 5.58
N GLN A 180 -1.61 23.99 5.07
CA GLN A 180 -1.89 23.56 3.70
C GLN A 180 -2.05 24.75 2.74
N SER A 181 -2.21 24.46 1.46
CA SER A 181 -2.37 25.39 0.35
C SER A 181 -3.57 26.32 0.52
N ASN A 182 -4.61 25.86 1.21
CA ASN A 182 -5.79 26.66 1.55
C ASN A 182 -5.59 27.55 2.80
N GLY A 183 -4.42 27.51 3.43
CA GLY A 183 -4.06 28.29 4.61
C GLY A 183 -4.60 27.74 5.93
N LEU A 184 -5.29 26.60 5.93
CA LEU A 184 -5.75 25.91 7.12
C LEU A 184 -4.80 24.76 7.48
N PRO A 185 -4.67 24.40 8.77
CA PRO A 185 -3.87 23.24 9.18
C PRO A 185 -4.56 21.91 8.83
N ASP A 186 -3.78 20.86 8.60
CA ASP A 186 -4.25 19.47 8.62
C ASP A 186 -4.58 19.03 10.06
N THR A 187 -5.37 17.96 10.19
CA THR A 187 -5.70 17.38 11.50
C THR A 187 -5.83 15.87 11.44
N ILE A 188 -5.31 15.20 12.47
CA ILE A 188 -5.40 13.74 12.59
C ILE A 188 -6.62 13.33 13.43
N SER A 189 -7.34 12.31 12.97
CA SER A 189 -8.46 11.72 13.71
C SER A 189 -8.56 10.20 13.57
N GLU A 190 -9.27 9.58 14.51
CA GLU A 190 -9.58 8.14 14.53
C GLU A 190 -8.34 7.22 14.47
N SER A 191 -7.22 7.71 15.00
CA SER A 191 -5.94 7.02 14.92
C SER A 191 -5.90 5.77 15.79
N SER A 192 -5.58 4.64 15.17
CA SER A 192 -5.53 3.33 15.82
C SER A 192 -4.26 2.58 15.42
N GLY A 193 -3.63 1.89 16.38
CA GLY A 193 -2.37 1.18 16.20
C GLY A 193 -2.52 -0.31 16.43
N PHE A 194 -1.87 -1.12 15.60
CA PHE A 194 -1.99 -2.59 15.62
C PHE A 194 -0.62 -3.25 15.49
N CYS A 195 -0.29 -4.12 16.45
CA CYS A 195 0.97 -4.86 16.51
C CYS A 195 0.75 -6.32 16.08
N LYS A 196 1.58 -6.86 15.18
CA LYS A 196 1.57 -8.29 14.82
C LYS A 196 1.79 -9.13 16.09
N LYS A 197 0.94 -10.13 16.31
CA LYS A 197 1.17 -11.13 17.35
C LYS A 197 2.37 -11.99 16.93
N THR A 198 3.35 -12.11 17.81
CA THR A 198 4.41 -13.11 17.64
C THR A 198 3.75 -14.50 17.59
N PRO A 199 4.10 -15.36 16.62
CA PRO A 199 3.63 -16.75 16.63
C PRO A 199 4.01 -17.39 17.97
N THR A 200 3.02 -17.86 18.72
CA THR A 200 3.28 -18.74 19.87
C THR A 200 3.94 -20.01 19.34
N ALA A 201 5.17 -20.26 19.81
CA ALA A 201 5.94 -21.47 19.51
C ALA A 201 5.26 -22.74 20.04
#